data_AF-A0A529I8B1-F1
#
_entry.id   AF-A0A529I8B1-F1
#
_cell.length_a   1.000
_cell.length_b   1.000
_cell.length_c   1.000
_cell.angle_alpha   90.00
_cell.angle_beta   90.00
_cell.angle_gamma   90.00
#
_symmetry.space_group_name_H-M   'P 1'
#
loop_
_entity.id
_entity.type
_entity.pdbx_description
1 polymer ?
#
loop_
_entity_poly.entity_id
_entity_poly.type
_entity_poly.pdbx_seq_one_letter_code
_entity_poly.pdbx_strand_id
1 'polypeptide(L)'
;MKRAVSIVVTLALLAWLASDARWKMVGDAFDRVTPAAFVAVAVALFVTYVLRALRVCDEFRGEVNGRFGACLRVILIHNAMINVVPFRGGETAFPLLLRQVFGIPIMRASASLLWFRLQDAFVVGILACLVWPGLHPALRAAGIAALMVVAWYLPRWARAPHDWAGRGRVVAKLGRIRDIFTEATGRSRYGWWWTVANWALKLSVQAWLLALMLGTS
;
A
#
# COMPACT_ATOMS: atom_id res chain seq x y z
N MET A 1 14.53 14.24 41.99
CA MET A 1 13.36 13.41 42.35
C MET A 1 12.50 12.95 41.17
N LYS A 2 11.89 13.86 40.37
CA LYS A 2 10.95 13.49 39.29
C LYS A 2 11.51 12.50 38.23
N ARG A 3 12.78 12.64 37.82
CA ARG A 3 13.43 11.73 36.87
C ARG A 3 13.68 10.33 37.44
N ALA A 4 14.11 10.25 38.70
CA ALA A 4 14.32 8.97 39.38
C ALA A 4 13.02 8.19 39.55
N VAL A 5 11.93 8.89 39.92
CA VAL A 5 10.58 8.28 40.00
C VAL A 5 10.13 7.78 38.62
N SER A 6 10.33 8.57 37.56
CA SER A 6 9.99 8.12 36.19
C SER A 6 10.78 6.88 35.78
N ILE A 7 12.08 6.82 36.05
CA ILE A 7 12.93 5.67 35.71
C ILE A 7 12.48 4.43 36.48
N VAL A 8 12.20 4.56 37.78
CA VAL A 8 11.72 3.46 38.62
C VAL A 8 10.36 2.96 38.14
N VAL A 9 9.44 3.86 37.79
CA VAL A 9 8.12 3.47 37.24
C VAL A 9 8.26 2.81 35.87
N THR A 10 9.12 3.32 34.98
CA THR A 10 9.38 2.68 33.68
C THR A 10 10.00 1.30 33.84
N LEU A 11 10.97 1.13 34.74
CA LEU A 11 11.57 -0.17 35.02
C LEU A 11 10.59 -1.14 35.68
N ALA A 12 9.73 -0.66 36.58
CA ALA A 12 8.67 -1.47 37.19
C ALA A 12 7.62 -1.89 36.16
N LEU A 13 7.22 -1.01 35.24
CA LEU A 13 6.32 -1.34 34.14
C LEU A 13 6.97 -2.29 33.14
N LEU A 14 8.25 -2.12 32.83
CA LEU A 14 9.01 -3.05 31.97
C LEU A 14 9.16 -4.41 32.64
N ALA A 15 9.43 -4.47 33.94
CA ALA A 15 9.52 -5.71 34.70
C ALA A 15 8.15 -6.40 34.83
N TRP A 16 7.08 -5.64 35.08
CA TRP A 16 5.71 -6.16 35.08
C TRP A 16 5.31 -6.69 33.71
N LEU A 17 5.60 -5.93 32.65
CA LEU A 17 5.39 -6.35 31.28
C LEU A 17 6.18 -7.63 30.99
N ALA A 18 7.48 -7.68 31.32
CA ALA A 18 8.36 -8.82 31.09
C ALA A 18 8.02 -10.07 31.93
N SER A 19 7.42 -9.88 33.11
CA SER A 19 6.95 -10.96 33.99
C SER A 19 5.68 -11.65 33.47
N ASP A 20 5.04 -11.05 32.48
CA ASP A 20 3.80 -11.57 31.91
C ASP A 20 4.06 -12.82 31.07
N ALA A 21 3.30 -13.90 31.34
CA ALA A 21 3.37 -15.17 30.63
C ALA A 21 3.14 -15.04 29.11
N ARG A 22 2.59 -13.89 28.67
CA ARG A 22 2.47 -13.49 27.27
C ARG A 22 3.82 -13.44 26.53
N TRP A 23 4.94 -13.14 27.19
CA TRP A 23 6.26 -13.17 26.53
C TRP A 23 6.76 -14.57 26.25
N LYS A 24 6.41 -15.53 27.12
CA LYS A 24 6.69 -16.94 26.88
C LYS A 24 5.89 -17.44 25.67
N MET A 25 4.62 -17.04 25.57
CA MET A 25 3.80 -17.30 24.39
C MET A 25 4.37 -16.68 23.10
N VAL A 26 4.96 -15.49 23.18
CA VAL A 26 5.65 -14.87 22.03
C VAL A 26 6.91 -15.65 21.66
N GLY A 27 7.74 -16.02 22.63
CA GLY A 27 8.92 -16.86 22.42
C GLY A 27 8.57 -18.22 21.80
N ASP A 28 7.58 -18.91 22.37
CA ASP A 28 7.08 -20.18 21.88
C ASP A 28 6.50 -20.05 20.44
N ALA A 29 5.90 -18.90 20.10
CA ALA A 29 5.42 -18.63 18.74
C ALA A 29 6.56 -18.42 17.74
N PHE A 30 7.70 -17.84 18.17
CA PHE A 30 8.90 -17.72 17.32
C PHE A 30 9.57 -19.08 17.12
N ASP A 31 9.59 -19.95 18.13
CA ASP A 31 10.16 -21.30 18.03
C ASP A 31 9.38 -22.19 17.05
N ARG A 32 8.10 -21.90 16.81
CA ARG A 32 7.27 -22.58 15.80
C ARG A 32 7.61 -22.17 14.36
N VAL A 33 8.28 -21.03 14.17
CA VAL A 33 8.64 -20.54 12.83
C VAL A 33 9.96 -21.19 12.42
N THR A 34 9.89 -22.19 11.55
CA THR A 34 11.09 -22.82 11.01
C THR A 34 11.92 -21.82 10.18
N PRO A 35 13.25 -21.99 10.11
CA PRO A 35 14.10 -21.16 9.24
C PRO A 35 13.65 -21.15 7.77
N ALA A 36 13.13 -22.28 7.29
CA ALA A 36 12.58 -22.40 5.94
C ALA A 36 11.31 -21.53 5.76
N ALA A 37 10.40 -21.54 6.74
CA ALA A 37 9.22 -20.68 6.72
C ALA A 37 9.61 -19.19 6.76
N PHE A 38 10.60 -18.83 7.58
CA PHE A 38 11.13 -17.46 7.62
C PHE A 38 11.67 -17.00 6.26
N VAL A 39 12.50 -17.82 5.60
CA VAL A 39 13.01 -17.53 4.25
C VAL A 39 11.89 -17.42 3.24
N ALA A 40 10.91 -18.34 3.27
CA ALA A 40 9.76 -18.31 2.37
C ALA A 40 8.94 -17.01 2.54
N VAL A 41 8.67 -16.59 3.77
CA VAL A 41 7.99 -15.32 4.07
C VAL A 41 8.82 -14.13 3.58
N ALA A 42 10.13 -14.12 3.85
CA ALA A 42 11.01 -13.03 3.41
C ALA A 42 11.04 -12.91 1.88
N VAL A 43 11.15 -14.03 1.17
CA VAL A 43 11.11 -14.07 -0.30
C VAL A 43 9.75 -13.59 -0.81
N ALA A 44 8.66 -14.07 -0.23
CA ALA A 44 7.32 -13.68 -0.67
C ALA A 44 7.05 -12.19 -0.43
N LEU A 45 7.50 -11.64 0.72
CA LEU A 45 7.47 -10.20 0.97
C LEU A 45 8.36 -9.43 -0.02
N PHE A 46 9.53 -9.96 -0.38
CA PHE A 46 10.36 -9.35 -1.41
C PHE A 46 9.68 -9.32 -2.78
N VAL A 47 8.97 -10.39 -3.16
CA VAL A 47 8.17 -10.45 -4.40
C VAL A 47 7.10 -9.36 -4.41
N THR A 48 6.52 -8.96 -3.27
CA THR A 48 5.60 -7.80 -3.24
C THR A 48 6.26 -6.49 -3.68
N TYR A 49 7.56 -6.29 -3.38
CA TYR A 49 8.30 -5.13 -3.87
C TYR A 49 8.58 -5.22 -5.37
N VAL A 50 8.84 -6.41 -5.89
CA VAL A 50 8.98 -6.66 -7.33
C VAL A 50 7.68 -6.35 -8.07
N LEU A 51 6.53 -6.84 -7.59
CA LEU A 51 5.22 -6.56 -8.18
C LEU A 51 4.90 -5.06 -8.18
N ARG A 52 5.23 -4.35 -7.10
CA ARG A 52 5.10 -2.88 -7.04
C ARG A 52 6.00 -2.18 -8.05
N ALA A 53 7.23 -2.62 -8.22
CA ALA A 53 8.16 -2.07 -9.21
C ALA A 53 7.65 -2.32 -10.64
N LEU A 54 7.15 -3.53 -10.93
CA LEU A 54 6.55 -3.86 -12.23
C LEU A 54 5.34 -2.98 -12.55
N ARG A 55 4.48 -2.72 -11.57
CA ARG A 55 3.34 -1.79 -11.71
C ARG A 55 3.79 -0.38 -12.06
N VAL A 56 4.82 0.14 -11.40
CA VAL A 56 5.38 1.47 -11.71
C VAL A 56 6.02 1.48 -13.10
N CYS A 57 6.77 0.44 -13.47
CA CYS A 57 7.34 0.38 -14.81
C CYS A 57 6.27 0.20 -15.92
N ASP A 58 5.12 -0.43 -15.64
CA ASP A 58 3.98 -0.52 -16.58
C ASP A 58 3.30 0.84 -16.77
N GLU A 59 3.03 1.56 -15.67
CA GLU A 59 2.45 2.90 -15.69
C GLU A 59 3.34 3.93 -16.42
N PHE A 60 4.65 3.89 -16.14
CA PHE A 60 5.65 4.79 -16.71
C PHE A 60 6.47 4.15 -17.83
N ARG A 61 5.88 3.21 -18.59
CA ARG A 61 6.61 2.42 -19.60
C ARG A 61 7.32 3.29 -20.65
N GLY A 62 6.73 4.43 -21.00
CA GLY A 62 7.29 5.38 -21.96
C GLY A 62 8.49 6.17 -21.43
N GLU A 63 8.59 6.39 -20.12
CA GLU A 63 9.68 7.15 -19.49
C GLU A 63 10.78 6.23 -18.91
N VAL A 64 10.41 5.04 -18.47
CA VAL A 64 11.32 4.08 -17.82
C VAL A 64 12.23 3.38 -18.84
N ASN A 65 11.83 3.27 -20.12
CA ASN A 65 12.62 2.66 -21.20
C ASN A 65 13.25 1.30 -20.80
N GLY A 66 12.53 0.46 -20.07
CA GLY A 66 12.99 -0.87 -19.66
C GLY A 66 13.95 -0.92 -18.45
N ARG A 67 14.22 0.21 -17.78
CA ARG A 67 15.10 0.29 -16.60
C ARG A 67 14.45 -0.26 -15.32
N PHE A 68 14.10 -1.55 -15.30
CA PHE A 68 13.42 -2.20 -14.17
C PHE A 68 14.21 -2.10 -12.86
N GLY A 69 15.53 -2.31 -12.90
CA GLY A 69 16.38 -2.20 -11.71
C GLY A 69 16.31 -0.80 -11.07
N ALA A 70 16.16 0.25 -11.88
CA ALA A 70 15.97 1.60 -11.37
C ALA A 70 14.59 1.78 -10.72
N CYS A 71 13.51 1.22 -11.30
CA CYS A 71 12.18 1.20 -10.66
C CYS A 71 12.25 0.47 -9.31
N LEU A 72 12.87 -0.71 -9.26
CA LEU A 72 12.97 -1.51 -8.05
C LEU A 72 13.74 -0.76 -6.96
N ARG A 73 14.86 -0.12 -7.31
CA ARG A 73 15.61 0.74 -6.40
C ARG A 73 14.76 1.87 -5.84
N VAL A 74 13.98 2.55 -6.69
CA VAL A 74 13.06 3.62 -6.25
C VAL A 74 12.04 3.08 -5.25
N ILE A 75 11.42 1.93 -5.51
CA ILE A 75 10.44 1.30 -4.60
C ILE A 75 11.09 0.91 -3.26
N LEU A 76 12.27 0.31 -3.29
CA LEU A 76 12.97 -0.11 -2.07
C LEU A 76 13.37 1.09 -1.21
N ILE A 77 13.95 2.14 -1.80
CA ILE A 77 14.31 3.37 -1.09
C ILE A 77 13.06 4.04 -0.54
N HIS A 78 12.00 4.16 -1.35
CA HIS A 78 10.74 4.74 -0.90
C HIS A 78 10.15 3.98 0.30
N ASN A 79 10.14 2.65 0.25
CA ASN A 79 9.62 1.81 1.34
C ASN A 79 10.48 1.93 2.60
N ALA A 80 11.80 1.98 2.46
CA ALA A 80 12.70 2.24 3.58
C ALA A 80 12.45 3.63 4.19
N MET A 81 12.28 4.66 3.36
CA MET A 81 12.00 6.03 3.79
C MET A 81 10.67 6.15 4.54
N ILE A 82 9.64 5.41 4.16
CA ILE A 82 8.37 5.36 4.90
C ILE A 82 8.56 4.82 6.32
N ASN A 83 9.45 3.84 6.52
CA ASN A 83 9.68 3.23 7.82
C ASN A 83 10.68 4.02 8.69
N VAL A 84 11.63 4.72 8.07
CA VAL A 84 12.71 5.43 8.78
C VAL A 84 12.36 6.89 9.07
N VAL A 85 11.65 7.58 8.17
CA VAL A 85 11.41 9.02 8.30
C VAL A 85 10.17 9.30 9.15
N PRO A 86 10.31 9.95 10.32
CA PRO A 86 9.17 10.39 11.11
C PRO A 86 8.39 11.50 10.38
N PHE A 87 7.10 11.66 10.71
CA PHE A 87 6.21 12.71 10.17
C PHE A 87 5.83 12.62 8.67
N ARG A 88 5.51 11.44 8.15
CA ARG A 88 4.93 11.24 6.78
C ARG A 88 5.77 11.77 5.61
N GLY A 89 7.00 12.24 5.85
CA GLY A 89 7.93 12.69 4.80
C GLY A 89 8.22 11.60 3.75
N GLY A 90 8.08 10.33 4.11
CA GLY A 90 8.21 9.18 3.20
C GLY A 90 7.28 9.21 1.99
N GLU A 91 6.11 9.87 2.04
CA GLU A 91 5.20 9.94 0.90
C GLU A 91 5.72 10.85 -0.23
N THR A 92 6.41 11.93 0.12
CA THR A 92 7.04 12.84 -0.85
C THR A 92 8.28 12.23 -1.51
N ALA A 93 8.88 11.19 -0.90
CA ALA A 93 10.06 10.53 -1.44
C ALA A 93 9.78 9.89 -2.80
N PHE A 94 8.60 9.32 -3.02
CA PHE A 94 8.27 8.68 -4.30
C PHE A 94 8.28 9.65 -5.49
N PRO A 95 7.52 10.77 -5.50
CA PRO A 95 7.55 11.69 -6.62
C PRO A 95 8.89 12.42 -6.78
N LEU A 96 9.64 12.64 -5.69
CA LEU A 96 11.00 13.18 -5.76
C LEU A 96 11.95 12.20 -6.47
N LEU A 97 11.93 10.92 -6.09
CA LEU A 97 12.78 9.88 -6.68
C LEU A 97 12.44 9.64 -8.15
N LEU A 98 11.16 9.64 -8.54
CA LEU A 98 10.77 9.53 -9.94
C LEU A 98 11.26 10.72 -10.77
N ARG A 99 11.21 11.94 -10.22
CA ARG A 99 11.79 13.12 -10.87
C ARG A 99 13.30 12.99 -11.04
N GLN A 100 14.01 12.56 -10.00
CA GLN A 100 15.47 12.46 -10.03
C GLN A 100 15.98 11.35 -10.96
N VAL A 101 15.31 10.19 -11.01
CA VAL A 101 15.79 9.00 -11.74
C VAL A 101 15.30 8.96 -13.19
N PHE A 102 14.09 9.47 -13.44
CA PHE A 102 13.39 9.35 -14.73
C PHE A 102 12.94 10.69 -15.32
N GLY A 103 13.17 11.82 -14.63
CA GLY A 103 12.76 13.15 -15.13
C GLY A 103 11.25 13.40 -15.09
N ILE A 104 10.48 12.54 -14.42
CA ILE A 104 9.01 12.65 -14.39
C ILE A 104 8.59 13.88 -13.54
N PRO A 105 7.65 14.72 -14.02
CA PRO A 105 7.15 15.86 -13.25
C PRO A 105 6.54 15.43 -11.91
N ILE A 106 6.84 16.16 -10.83
CA ILE A 106 6.34 15.84 -9.47
C ILE A 106 4.81 15.74 -9.44
N MET A 107 4.09 16.66 -10.10
CA MET A 107 2.62 16.61 -10.09
C MET A 107 2.07 15.34 -10.71
N ARG A 108 2.66 14.88 -11.83
CA ARG A 108 2.25 13.63 -12.46
C ARG A 108 2.58 12.42 -11.58
N ALA A 109 3.78 12.38 -11.00
CA ALA A 109 4.17 11.30 -10.11
C ALA A 109 3.29 11.23 -8.84
N SER A 110 2.91 12.39 -8.27
CA SER A 110 1.99 12.48 -7.13
C SER A 110 0.58 12.03 -7.50
N ALA A 111 0.10 12.36 -8.70
CA ALA A 111 -1.21 11.92 -9.18
C ALA A 111 -1.28 10.42 -9.40
N SER A 112 -0.28 9.83 -10.05
CA SER A 112 -0.17 8.37 -10.19
C SER A 112 0.00 7.69 -8.83
N LEU A 113 0.71 8.29 -7.87
CA LEU A 113 0.80 7.77 -6.50
C LEU A 113 -0.58 7.76 -5.83
N LEU A 114 -1.34 8.85 -5.90
CA LEU A 114 -2.69 8.93 -5.35
C LEU A 114 -3.62 7.91 -6.02
N TRP A 115 -3.51 7.75 -7.34
CA TRP A 115 -4.24 6.72 -8.08
C TRP A 115 -3.87 5.32 -7.59
N PHE A 116 -2.59 5.04 -7.37
CA PHE A 116 -2.16 3.76 -6.83
C PHE A 116 -2.74 3.47 -5.45
N ARG A 117 -2.69 4.46 -4.56
CA ARG A 117 -3.27 4.38 -3.21
C ARG A 117 -4.78 4.14 -3.25
N LEU A 118 -5.47 4.76 -4.20
CA LEU A 118 -6.89 4.59 -4.36
C LEU A 118 -7.26 3.19 -4.86
N GLN A 119 -6.52 2.66 -5.84
CA GLN A 119 -6.68 1.26 -6.28
C GLN A 119 -6.41 0.29 -5.12
N ASP A 120 -5.35 0.53 -4.34
CA ASP A 120 -5.03 -0.28 -3.15
C ASP A 120 -6.20 -0.23 -2.13
N ALA A 121 -6.78 0.95 -1.89
CA ALA A 121 -7.91 1.12 -0.97
C ALA A 121 -9.17 0.38 -1.45
N PHE A 122 -9.46 0.37 -2.75
CA PHE A 122 -10.58 -0.41 -3.29
C PHE A 122 -10.36 -1.92 -3.10
N VAL A 123 -9.17 -2.43 -3.43
CA VAL A 123 -8.86 -3.86 -3.29
C VAL A 123 -8.92 -4.28 -1.82
N VAL A 124 -8.31 -3.50 -0.92
CA VAL A 124 -8.37 -3.75 0.52
C VAL A 124 -9.80 -3.65 1.05
N GLY A 125 -10.58 -2.67 0.59
CA GLY A 125 -11.98 -2.50 1.00
C GLY A 125 -12.85 -3.70 0.61
N ILE A 126 -12.69 -4.21 -0.61
CA ILE A 126 -13.40 -5.42 -1.08
C ILE A 126 -12.99 -6.63 -0.23
N LEU A 127 -11.69 -6.81 0.01
CA LEU A 127 -11.17 -7.90 0.84
C LEU A 127 -11.64 -7.80 2.29
N ALA A 128 -11.72 -6.58 2.84
CA ALA A 128 -12.26 -6.33 4.17
C ALA A 128 -13.73 -6.75 4.24
N CYS A 129 -14.58 -6.37 3.28
CA CYS A 129 -15.96 -6.83 3.22
C CYS A 129 -16.08 -8.36 3.13
N LEU A 130 -15.18 -9.01 2.39
CA LEU A 130 -15.16 -10.46 2.20
C LEU A 130 -14.84 -11.21 3.50
N VAL A 131 -13.82 -10.76 4.24
CA VAL A 131 -13.27 -11.45 5.42
C VAL A 131 -13.96 -11.01 6.72
N TRP A 132 -14.75 -9.92 6.72
CA TRP A 132 -15.37 -9.39 7.94
C TRP A 132 -16.27 -10.43 8.64
N PRO A 133 -15.95 -10.82 9.88
CA PRO A 133 -16.74 -11.80 10.63
C PRO A 133 -18.06 -11.20 11.10
N GLY A 134 -19.16 -11.94 10.95
CA GLY A 134 -20.50 -11.50 11.40
C GLY A 134 -21.20 -10.48 10.49
N LEU A 135 -20.65 -10.16 9.32
CA LEU A 135 -21.32 -9.30 8.34
C LEU A 135 -22.44 -10.08 7.62
N HIS A 136 -23.65 -9.52 7.60
CA HIS A 136 -24.78 -10.14 6.91
C HIS A 136 -24.46 -10.36 5.42
N PRO A 137 -24.76 -11.53 4.81
CA PRO A 137 -24.38 -11.84 3.43
C PRO A 137 -24.86 -10.80 2.40
N ALA A 138 -26.04 -10.22 2.59
CA ALA A 138 -26.57 -9.18 1.71
C ALA A 138 -25.76 -7.86 1.80
N LEU A 139 -25.35 -7.44 3.00
CA LEU A 139 -24.51 -6.27 3.22
C LEU A 139 -23.11 -6.48 2.65
N ARG A 140 -22.56 -7.70 2.77
CA ARG A 140 -21.31 -8.10 2.14
C ARG A 140 -21.39 -7.98 0.62
N ALA A 141 -22.41 -8.56 0.00
CA ALA A 141 -22.61 -8.51 -1.44
C ALA A 141 -22.82 -7.08 -1.94
N ALA A 142 -23.64 -6.28 -1.24
CA ALA A 142 -23.89 -4.88 -1.58
C ALA A 142 -22.64 -4.02 -1.47
N GLY A 143 -21.84 -4.19 -0.40
CA GLY A 143 -20.58 -3.45 -0.21
C GLY A 143 -19.55 -3.78 -1.30
N ILE A 144 -19.38 -5.06 -1.64
CA ILE A 144 -18.49 -5.49 -2.72
C ILE A 144 -18.98 -4.93 -4.06
N ALA A 145 -20.27 -5.05 -4.37
CA ALA A 145 -20.85 -4.54 -5.60
C ALA A 145 -20.67 -3.02 -5.72
N ALA A 146 -20.94 -2.26 -4.65
CA ALA A 146 -20.75 -0.82 -4.62
C ALA A 146 -19.29 -0.43 -4.88
N LEU A 147 -18.33 -1.06 -4.20
CA LEU A 147 -16.90 -0.80 -4.39
C LEU A 147 -16.43 -1.14 -5.81
N MET A 148 -16.92 -2.25 -6.38
CA MET A 148 -16.62 -2.65 -7.76
C MET A 148 -17.18 -1.65 -8.78
N VAL A 149 -18.43 -1.20 -8.58
CA VAL A 149 -19.06 -0.18 -9.44
C VAL A 149 -18.28 1.14 -9.39
N VAL A 150 -17.90 1.59 -8.20
CA VAL A 150 -17.11 2.82 -8.04
C VAL A 150 -15.72 2.66 -8.67
N ALA A 151 -15.02 1.55 -8.42
CA ALA A 151 -13.72 1.26 -9.02
C ALA A 151 -13.76 1.22 -10.56
N TRP A 152 -14.88 0.75 -11.13
CA TRP A 152 -15.11 0.69 -12.58
C TRP A 152 -15.52 2.04 -13.19
N TYR A 153 -16.31 2.83 -12.47
CA TYR A 153 -16.86 4.10 -12.93
C TYR A 153 -15.84 5.24 -12.80
N LEU A 154 -15.04 5.27 -11.73
CA LEU A 154 -14.11 6.35 -11.44
C LEU A 154 -13.09 6.64 -12.56
N PRO A 155 -12.45 5.64 -13.21
CA PRO A 155 -11.59 5.87 -14.37
C PRO A 155 -12.33 6.47 -15.56
N ARG A 156 -13.59 6.07 -15.77
CA ARG A 156 -14.42 6.54 -16.90
C ARG A 156 -14.91 7.95 -16.67
N TRP A 157 -15.34 8.26 -15.45
CA TRP A 157 -15.68 9.60 -15.05
C TRP A 157 -14.48 10.53 -15.20
N ALA A 158 -13.28 10.12 -14.78
CA ALA A 158 -12.08 10.93 -14.99
C ALA A 158 -11.84 11.23 -16.48
N ARG A 159 -11.92 10.20 -17.35
CA ARG A 159 -11.60 10.28 -18.80
C ARG A 159 -12.66 10.91 -19.71
N ALA A 160 -13.87 11.21 -19.22
CA ALA A 160 -14.93 11.71 -20.08
C ALA A 160 -14.57 13.13 -20.64
N PRO A 161 -14.75 13.40 -21.96
CA PRO A 161 -14.40 14.68 -22.58
C PRO A 161 -15.39 15.76 -22.15
N HIS A 162 -14.90 16.91 -21.68
CA HIS A 162 -15.75 17.94 -21.09
C HIS A 162 -15.28 19.33 -21.52
N ASP A 163 -16.23 20.19 -21.90
CA ASP A 163 -16.00 21.56 -22.33
C ASP A 163 -16.06 22.51 -21.12
N TRP A 164 -14.93 22.64 -20.41
CA TRP A 164 -14.86 23.40 -19.15
C TRP A 164 -14.45 24.87 -19.35
N ALA A 165 -14.28 25.32 -20.59
CA ALA A 165 -13.73 26.63 -20.91
C ALA A 165 -14.59 27.83 -20.45
N GLY A 166 -15.83 27.60 -19.95
CA GLY A 166 -16.77 28.68 -19.62
C GLY A 166 -17.30 28.77 -18.19
N ARG A 167 -16.94 27.88 -17.26
CA ARG A 167 -17.60 27.83 -15.94
C ARG A 167 -16.59 28.02 -14.81
N GLY A 168 -16.54 29.22 -14.21
CA GLY A 168 -16.06 29.56 -12.86
C GLY A 168 -14.65 29.13 -12.36
N ARG A 169 -14.03 29.94 -11.48
CA ARG A 169 -12.69 29.64 -10.88
C ARG A 169 -12.60 28.30 -10.13
N VAL A 170 -13.67 27.88 -9.44
CA VAL A 170 -13.72 26.62 -8.67
C VAL A 170 -13.75 25.41 -9.60
N VAL A 171 -14.55 25.51 -10.66
CA VAL A 171 -14.72 24.46 -11.65
C VAL A 171 -13.47 24.32 -12.53
N ALA A 172 -12.76 25.42 -12.82
CA ALA A 172 -11.44 25.37 -13.46
C ALA A 172 -10.33 24.74 -12.57
N LYS A 173 -10.43 24.84 -11.23
CA LYS A 173 -9.54 24.10 -10.31
C LYS A 173 -9.85 22.61 -10.29
N LEU A 174 -11.14 22.24 -10.25
CA LEU A 174 -11.60 20.85 -10.34
C LEU A 174 -11.22 20.22 -11.69
N GLY A 175 -11.33 20.97 -12.78
CA GLY A 175 -10.86 20.56 -14.11
C GLY A 175 -9.38 20.20 -14.11
N ARG A 176 -8.51 21.07 -13.58
CA ARG A 176 -7.07 20.76 -13.45
C ARG A 176 -6.77 19.51 -12.63
N ILE A 177 -7.45 19.32 -11.50
CA ILE A 177 -7.30 18.09 -10.70
C ILE A 177 -7.71 16.88 -11.54
N ARG A 178 -8.83 16.98 -12.27
CA ARG A 178 -9.32 15.89 -13.11
C ARG A 178 -8.42 15.62 -14.33
N ASP A 179 -7.85 16.62 -14.96
CA ASP A 179 -6.90 16.45 -16.07
C ASP A 179 -5.64 15.72 -15.62
N ILE A 180 -5.13 16.09 -14.45
CA ILE A 180 -4.03 15.40 -13.77
C ILE A 180 -4.40 13.92 -13.48
N PHE A 181 -5.63 13.65 -13.04
CA PHE A 181 -6.13 12.28 -12.85
C PHE A 181 -6.32 11.53 -14.16
N THR A 182 -6.80 12.17 -15.24
CA THR A 182 -6.96 11.56 -16.56
C THR A 182 -5.62 11.10 -17.11
N GLU A 183 -4.59 11.92 -16.96
CA GLU A 183 -3.22 11.60 -17.37
C GLU A 183 -2.63 10.45 -16.54
N ALA A 184 -2.90 10.41 -15.23
CA ALA A 184 -2.51 9.32 -14.33
C ALA A 184 -3.35 8.03 -14.49
N THR A 185 -4.55 8.13 -15.03
CA THR A 185 -5.43 6.96 -15.22
C THR A 185 -5.28 6.37 -16.61
N GLY A 186 -4.75 7.11 -17.58
CA GLY A 186 -4.83 6.82 -19.01
C GLY A 186 -3.87 5.74 -19.55
N ARG A 187 -2.76 5.42 -18.86
CA ARG A 187 -1.66 4.62 -19.44
C ARG A 187 -1.43 3.23 -18.86
N SER A 188 -1.77 2.94 -17.60
CA SER A 188 -1.66 1.55 -17.11
C SER A 188 -2.78 0.66 -17.66
N ARG A 189 -2.38 -0.34 -18.45
CA ARG A 189 -3.28 -1.38 -19.00
C ARG A 189 -3.51 -2.51 -17.99
N TYR A 190 -2.58 -2.74 -17.07
CA TYR A 190 -2.61 -3.88 -16.13
C TYR A 190 -2.57 -3.48 -14.64
N GLY A 191 -2.74 -2.20 -14.30
CA GLY A 191 -2.56 -1.70 -12.93
C GLY A 191 -3.43 -2.39 -11.89
N TRP A 192 -4.67 -2.74 -12.24
CA TRP A 192 -5.56 -3.50 -11.37
C TRP A 192 -5.06 -4.92 -11.10
N TRP A 193 -4.56 -5.63 -12.12
CA TRP A 193 -3.99 -6.97 -11.97
C TRP A 193 -2.78 -6.97 -11.05
N TRP A 194 -1.86 -6.02 -11.22
CA TRP A 194 -0.72 -5.87 -10.31
C TRP A 194 -1.13 -5.58 -8.87
N THR A 195 -2.19 -4.78 -8.68
CA THR A 195 -2.71 -4.45 -7.36
C THR A 195 -3.31 -5.67 -6.67
N VAL A 196 -4.15 -6.43 -7.38
CA VAL A 196 -4.76 -7.65 -6.86
C VAL A 196 -3.70 -8.69 -6.55
N ALA A 197 -2.76 -8.95 -7.46
CA ALA A 197 -1.67 -9.90 -7.24
C ALA A 197 -0.82 -9.53 -6.03
N ASN A 198 -0.48 -8.24 -5.89
CA ASN A 198 0.31 -7.75 -4.75
C ASN A 198 -0.42 -7.93 -3.41
N TRP A 199 -1.70 -7.57 -3.34
CA TRP A 199 -2.49 -7.70 -2.11
C TRP A 199 -2.83 -9.15 -1.77
N ALA A 200 -3.14 -9.98 -2.76
CA ALA A 200 -3.36 -11.41 -2.57
C ALA A 200 -2.11 -12.07 -1.98
N LEU A 201 -0.93 -11.83 -2.56
CA LEU A 201 0.32 -12.37 -2.04
C LEU A 201 0.60 -11.88 -0.62
N LYS A 202 0.48 -10.57 -0.38
CA LYS A 202 0.76 -9.98 0.94
C LYS A 202 -0.13 -10.57 2.03
N LEU A 203 -1.43 -10.68 1.78
CA LEU A 203 -2.38 -11.23 2.75
C LEU A 203 -2.20 -12.74 2.93
N SER A 204 -1.99 -13.50 1.86
CA SER A 204 -1.75 -14.95 1.97
C SER A 204 -0.51 -15.26 2.80
N VAL A 205 0.58 -14.52 2.60
CA VAL A 205 1.82 -14.70 3.37
C VAL A 205 1.61 -14.34 4.84
N GLN A 206 0.91 -13.24 5.12
CA GLN A 206 0.61 -12.82 6.49
C GLN A 206 -0.34 -13.81 7.18
N ALA A 207 -1.38 -14.28 6.49
CA ALA A 207 -2.31 -15.27 7.02
C ALA A 207 -1.61 -16.61 7.27
N TRP A 208 -0.73 -17.05 6.37
CA TRP A 208 0.05 -18.26 6.54
C TRP A 208 1.03 -18.16 7.72
N LEU A 209 1.75 -17.05 7.84
CA LEU A 209 2.63 -16.80 8.99
C LEU A 209 1.84 -16.81 10.31
N LEU A 210 0.67 -16.18 10.34
CA LEU A 210 -0.21 -16.19 11.51
C LEU A 210 -0.72 -17.61 11.81
N ALA A 211 -1.10 -18.39 10.81
CA ALA A 211 -1.54 -19.77 10.98
C ALA A 211 -0.42 -20.65 11.55
N LEU A 212 0.82 -20.48 11.07
CA LEU A 212 2.01 -21.16 11.62
C LEU A 212 2.23 -20.81 13.08
N MET A 213 2.17 -19.52 13.43
CA MET A 213 2.34 -19.07 14.83
C MET A 213 1.22 -19.58 15.74
N LEU A 214 -0.02 -19.66 15.24
CA LEU A 214 -1.16 -20.20 15.97
C LEU A 214 -1.18 -21.74 16.02
N GLY A 215 -0.37 -22.41 15.20
CA GLY A 215 -0.35 -23.87 15.08
C GLY A 215 -1.58 -24.45 14.38
N THR A 216 -2.23 -23.68 13.51
CA THR A 216 -3.46 -24.05 12.77
C THR A 216 -3.19 -24.36 11.29
N SER A 217 -1.93 -24.52 10.91
CA SER A 217 -1.45 -24.77 9.54
C SER A 217 -1.22 -26.24 9.25
#